data_AF-A0A0L0FY61-F1
#
_entry.id   AF-A0A0L0FY61-F1
#
_cell.length_a   1.000
_cell.length_b   1.000
_cell.length_c   1.000
_cell.angle_alpha   90.00
_cell.angle_beta   90.00
_cell.angle_gamma   90.00
#
_symmetry.space_group_name_H-M   'P 1'
#
loop_
_entity.id
_entity.type
_entity.pdbx_description
1 polymer ?
#
loop_
_entity_poly.entity_id
_entity_poly.type
_entity_poly.pdbx_seq_one_letter_code
_entity_poly.pdbx_strand_id
1 'polypeptide(L)'
;MSMQTIKSAEILQISEIRQLADNVDGYSVRTIGKVIAVNLIGDWVTIAHNGWELRIDTSLLEPLAYRENSLYQFIGELQVLKLKNTVPNEARDDGSIALKARIGRCVDGMDLGLYMEALMQRRKYLQADHELMPE
;
A
#
# COMPACT_ATOMS: atom_id res chain seq x y z
N MET A 1 -12.24 -4.94 25.61
CA MET A 1 -11.80 -4.86 24.21
C MET A 1 -11.78 -3.39 23.84
N SER A 2 -10.59 -2.77 23.70
CA SER A 2 -10.54 -1.37 23.26
C SER A 2 -10.87 -1.33 21.77
N MET A 3 -11.84 -0.49 21.42
CA MET A 3 -12.24 -0.25 20.05
C MET A 3 -11.15 0.62 19.41
N GLN A 4 -10.20 0.00 18.71
CA GLN A 4 -9.22 0.75 17.92
C GLN A 4 -9.98 1.46 16.80
N THR A 5 -10.07 2.78 16.88
CA THR A 5 -10.61 3.63 15.83
C THR A 5 -9.76 3.43 14.58
N ILE A 6 -10.31 2.79 13.54
CA ILE A 6 -9.60 2.61 12.26
C ILE A 6 -9.40 4.02 11.68
N LYS A 7 -8.14 4.46 11.58
CA LYS A 7 -7.80 5.73 10.94
C LYS A 7 -8.22 5.68 9.46
N SER A 8 -8.70 6.82 8.94
CA SER A 8 -8.99 6.95 7.50
C SER A 8 -7.74 6.60 6.70
N ALA A 9 -7.87 5.71 5.71
CA ALA A 9 -6.72 5.27 4.92
C ALA A 9 -6.30 6.38 3.95
N GLU A 10 -5.09 6.92 4.16
CA GLU A 10 -4.53 7.93 3.27
C GLU A 10 -4.25 7.33 1.89
N ILE A 11 -4.58 8.05 0.82
CA ILE A 11 -4.32 7.57 -0.54
C ILE A 11 -2.88 7.94 -0.92
N LEU A 12 -2.00 6.94 -0.96
CA LEU A 12 -0.58 7.09 -1.27
C LEU A 12 -0.15 6.19 -2.44
N GLN A 13 0.72 6.73 -3.28
CA GLN A 13 1.45 5.96 -4.28
C GLN A 13 2.55 5.14 -3.62
N ILE A 14 2.98 4.05 -4.27
CA ILE A 14 4.05 3.21 -3.75
C ILE A 14 5.36 4.01 -3.52
N SER A 15 5.68 4.93 -4.43
CA SER A 15 6.83 5.83 -4.29
C SER A 15 6.75 6.69 -3.02
N GLU A 16 5.56 7.17 -2.67
CA GLU A 16 5.34 7.99 -1.48
C GLU A 16 5.49 7.15 -0.21
N ILE A 17 4.94 5.92 -0.21
CA ILE A 17 5.09 4.96 0.89
C ILE A 17 6.58 4.68 1.17
N ARG A 18 7.38 4.51 0.11
CA ARG A 18 8.82 4.26 0.20
C ARG A 18 9.62 5.45 0.73
N GLN A 19 9.06 6.65 0.66
CA GLN A 19 9.68 7.88 1.16
C GLN A 19 9.19 8.25 2.57
N LEU A 20 8.25 7.50 3.15
CA LEU A 20 7.84 7.72 4.53
C LEU A 20 8.99 7.42 5.48
N ALA A 21 9.20 8.32 6.45
CA ALA A 21 10.26 8.23 7.46
C ALA A 21 9.96 7.17 8.54
N ASP A 22 10.80 7.09 9.59
CA ASP A 22 10.63 6.14 10.69
C ASP A 22 9.28 6.27 11.41
N ASN A 23 8.76 5.14 11.93
CA ASN A 23 7.47 4.97 12.62
C ASN A 23 6.21 4.92 11.73
N VAL A 24 6.29 4.32 10.55
CA VAL A 24 5.11 4.01 9.72
C VAL A 24 4.26 2.84 10.23
N ASP A 25 4.69 2.13 11.26
CA ASP A 25 3.98 0.94 11.74
C ASP A 25 2.55 1.28 12.19
N GLY A 26 1.57 0.60 11.61
CA GLY A 26 0.15 0.88 11.82
C GLY A 26 -0.40 2.07 11.03
N TYR A 27 0.39 2.72 10.18
CA TYR A 27 -0.09 3.81 9.32
C TYR A 27 -1.05 3.28 8.26
N SER A 28 -2.27 3.83 8.21
CA SER A 28 -3.33 3.31 7.36
C SER A 28 -3.29 3.91 5.97
N VAL A 29 -3.13 3.07 4.94
CA VAL A 29 -2.89 3.49 3.56
C VAL A 29 -3.83 2.77 2.59
N ARG A 30 -4.28 3.51 1.58
CA ARG A 30 -4.88 3.00 0.34
C ARG A 30 -3.87 3.20 -0.80
N THR A 31 -3.48 2.13 -1.46
CA THR A 31 -2.53 2.17 -2.57
C THR A 31 -2.98 1.29 -3.73
N ILE A 32 -2.33 1.43 -4.88
CA ILE A 32 -2.66 0.72 -6.10
C ILE A 32 -1.39 0.25 -6.82
N GLY A 33 -1.46 -0.91 -7.44
CA GLY A 33 -0.38 -1.42 -8.29
C GLY A 33 -0.77 -2.68 -9.05
N LYS A 34 0.04 -3.02 -10.04
CA LYS A 34 -0.10 -4.29 -10.76
C LYS A 34 0.59 -5.40 -9.98
N VAL A 35 -0.06 -6.55 -9.84
CA VAL A 35 0.57 -7.72 -9.23
C VAL A 35 1.70 -8.23 -10.13
N ILE A 36 2.90 -8.37 -9.60
CA ILE A 36 4.09 -8.86 -10.32
C ILE A 36 4.64 -10.16 -9.75
N ALA A 37 4.23 -10.54 -8.53
CA ALA A 37 4.57 -11.82 -7.92
C ALA A 37 3.48 -12.23 -6.91
N VAL A 38 3.21 -13.53 -6.82
CA VAL A 38 2.24 -14.11 -5.87
C VAL A 38 2.92 -15.23 -5.09
N ASN A 39 2.82 -15.21 -3.77
CA ASN A 39 3.27 -16.29 -2.90
C ASN A 39 2.10 -16.79 -2.05
N LEU A 40 1.52 -17.92 -2.47
CA LEU A 40 0.38 -18.55 -1.79
C LEU A 40 0.76 -19.23 -0.47
N ILE A 41 2.04 -19.61 -0.29
CA ILE A 41 2.49 -20.30 0.93
C ILE A 41 2.75 -19.27 2.04
N GLY A 42 3.29 -18.11 1.68
CA GLY A 42 3.62 -17.02 2.60
C GLY A 42 2.51 -16.00 2.78
N ASP A 43 1.35 -16.17 2.13
CA ASP A 43 0.23 -15.23 2.12
C ASP A 43 0.64 -13.79 1.77
N TRP A 44 1.40 -13.62 0.69
CA TRP A 44 1.77 -12.28 0.22
C TRP A 44 1.81 -12.17 -1.31
N VAL A 45 1.64 -10.94 -1.79
CA VAL A 45 1.86 -10.56 -3.19
C VAL A 45 2.80 -9.36 -3.28
N THR A 46 3.52 -9.21 -4.39
CA THR A 46 4.24 -7.98 -4.71
C THR A 46 3.46 -7.23 -5.77
N ILE A 47 3.19 -5.94 -5.52
CA ILE A 47 2.64 -5.02 -6.51
C ILE A 47 3.69 -4.02 -6.96
N ALA A 48 3.56 -3.56 -8.21
CA ALA A 48 4.42 -2.54 -8.79
C ALA A 48 3.60 -1.40 -9.43
N HIS A 49 4.10 -0.18 -9.30
CA HIS A 49 3.57 1.01 -9.97
C HIS A 49 4.69 2.02 -10.18
N ASN A 50 4.86 2.53 -11.41
CA ASN A 50 5.89 3.51 -11.78
C ASN A 50 7.33 3.13 -11.36
N GLY A 51 7.68 1.84 -11.49
CA GLY A 51 9.02 1.32 -11.15
C GLY A 51 9.25 1.10 -9.65
N TRP A 52 8.27 1.37 -8.80
CA TRP A 52 8.33 1.10 -7.36
C TRP A 52 7.52 -0.13 -7.01
N GLU A 53 8.05 -0.94 -6.10
CA GLU A 53 7.43 -2.18 -5.65
C GLU A 53 7.02 -2.09 -4.18
N LEU A 54 5.96 -2.81 -3.82
CA LEU A 54 5.49 -2.96 -2.44
C LEU A 54 5.05 -4.40 -2.21
N ARG A 55 5.52 -4.99 -1.11
CA ARG A 55 5.01 -6.26 -0.62
C ARG A 55 3.69 -6.02 0.12
N ILE A 56 2.69 -6.81 -0.21
CA ILE A 56 1.38 -6.82 0.42
C ILE A 56 1.22 -8.15 1.15
N ASP A 57 1.11 -8.10 2.48
CA ASP A 57 0.67 -9.23 3.29
C ASP A 57 -0.84 -9.38 3.12
N THR A 58 -1.27 -10.55 2.63
CA THR A 58 -2.65 -10.90 2.32
C THR A 58 -3.24 -11.89 3.31
N SER A 59 -2.58 -12.17 4.44
CA SER A 59 -3.01 -13.15 5.47
C SER A 59 -4.37 -12.86 6.10
N LEU A 60 -4.87 -11.61 6.03
CA LEU A 60 -6.20 -11.24 6.51
C LEU A 60 -7.28 -11.27 5.42
N LEU A 61 -6.89 -11.52 4.18
CA LEU A 61 -7.80 -11.57 3.04
C LEU A 61 -8.20 -13.03 2.82
N GLU A 62 -9.44 -13.25 2.38
CA GLU A 62 -9.85 -14.57 1.91
C GLU A 62 -8.91 -15.03 0.78
N PRO A 63 -8.74 -16.36 0.58
CA PRO A 63 -7.91 -16.90 -0.48
C PRO A 63 -8.35 -16.37 -1.84
N LEU A 64 -7.73 -15.27 -2.27
CA LEU A 64 -7.99 -14.64 -3.54
C LEU A 64 -6.92 -15.14 -4.51
N ALA A 65 -7.35 -15.71 -5.64
CA ALA A 65 -6.44 -16.01 -6.74
C ALA A 65 -6.00 -14.67 -7.37
N TYR A 66 -5.00 -14.01 -6.78
CA TYR A 66 -4.41 -12.80 -7.35
C TYR A 66 -3.86 -13.14 -8.73
N ARG A 67 -4.26 -12.36 -9.73
CA ARG A 67 -3.80 -12.54 -11.11
C ARG A 67 -2.57 -11.69 -11.33
N GLU A 68 -1.48 -12.31 -11.75
CA GLU A 68 -0.32 -11.56 -12.23
C GLU A 68 -0.72 -10.62 -13.37
N ASN A 69 -0.08 -9.46 -13.40
CA ASN A 69 -0.31 -8.36 -14.33
C ASN A 69 -1.70 -7.69 -14.26
N SER A 70 -2.61 -8.16 -13.40
CA SER A 70 -3.84 -7.44 -13.07
C SER A 70 -3.58 -6.31 -12.08
N LEU A 71 -4.37 -5.24 -12.18
CA LEU A 71 -4.33 -4.06 -11.33
C LEU A 71 -5.20 -4.28 -10.09
N TYR A 72 -4.62 -4.02 -8.91
CA TYR A 72 -5.31 -4.15 -7.63
C TYR A 72 -5.16 -2.90 -6.78
N GLN A 73 -6.24 -2.53 -6.10
CA GLN A 73 -6.23 -1.55 -5.02
C GLN A 73 -6.24 -2.28 -3.68
N PHE A 74 -5.34 -1.87 -2.79
CA PHE A 74 -5.24 -2.40 -1.44
C PHE A 74 -5.48 -1.30 -0.41
N ILE A 75 -6.10 -1.67 0.71
CA ILE A 75 -6.23 -0.85 1.90
C ILE A 75 -5.70 -1.67 3.08
N GLY A 76 -4.81 -1.08 3.86
CA GLY A 76 -4.11 -1.80 4.92
C GLY A 76 -3.33 -0.89 5.86
N GLU A 77 -2.57 -1.53 6.71
CA GLU A 77 -1.67 -0.90 7.67
C GLU A 77 -0.23 -1.19 7.24
N LEU A 78 0.60 -0.15 7.19
CA LEU A 78 2.03 -0.32 6.93
C LEU A 78 2.70 -1.04 8.11
N GLN A 79 3.67 -1.87 7.79
CA GLN A 79 4.47 -2.63 8.74
C GLN A 79 5.92 -2.61 8.33
N VAL A 80 6.79 -2.38 9.30
CA VAL A 80 8.24 -2.48 9.08
C VAL A 80 8.63 -3.95 9.21
N LEU A 81 9.06 -4.58 8.11
CA LEU A 81 9.58 -5.93 8.16
C LEU A 81 10.96 -5.88 8.81
N LYS A 82 11.03 -6.23 10.10
CA LYS A 82 12.30 -6.52 10.74
C LYS A 82 12.79 -7.86 10.22
N LEU A 83 13.81 -7.86 9.37
CA LEU A 83 14.49 -9.08 8.95
C LEU A 83 15.01 -9.83 10.17
N LYS A 84 14.24 -10.79 10.68
CA LYS A 84 14.77 -11.87 11.50
C LYS A 84 15.27 -12.93 10.54
N ASN A 85 16.58 -12.90 10.27
CA ASN A 85 17.34 -13.91 9.55
C ASN A 85 17.09 -13.97 8.03
N THR A 86 17.76 -13.11 7.26
CA THR A 86 17.89 -13.32 5.81
C THR A 86 19.28 -13.87 5.49
N VAL A 87 19.27 -14.93 4.71
CA VAL A 87 20.42 -15.54 4.05
C VAL A 87 21.08 -14.49 3.13
N PRO A 88 22.42 -14.42 2.98
CA PRO A 88 23.10 -13.20 2.51
C PRO A 88 22.97 -12.83 1.01
N ASN A 89 21.98 -13.30 0.25
CA ASN A 89 22.08 -13.18 -1.22
C ASN A 89 20.79 -12.89 -1.99
N GLU A 90 19.76 -12.36 -1.34
CA GLU A 90 18.53 -11.95 -2.03
C GLU A 90 18.33 -10.45 -1.85
N ALA A 91 18.57 -9.71 -2.95
CA ALA A 91 18.30 -8.30 -3.22
C ALA A 91 18.04 -7.37 -2.02
N ARG A 92 19.04 -6.51 -1.74
CA ARG A 92 18.96 -5.17 -1.12
C ARG A 92 17.68 -4.91 -0.31
N ASP A 93 17.65 -5.41 0.91
CA ASP A 93 16.61 -5.08 1.88
C ASP A 93 16.95 -3.74 2.56
N ASP A 94 16.54 -2.66 1.91
CA ASP A 94 16.42 -1.33 2.52
C ASP A 94 15.13 -1.32 3.35
N GLY A 95 15.21 -1.79 4.60
CA GLY A 95 14.15 -1.65 5.61
C GLY A 95 12.74 -1.92 5.09
N SER A 96 12.49 -3.12 4.54
CA SER A 96 11.31 -3.41 3.74
C SER A 96 9.97 -3.11 4.45
N ILE A 97 9.37 -1.97 4.11
CA ILE A 97 7.98 -1.67 4.45
C ILE A 97 7.08 -2.62 3.66
N ALA A 98 6.14 -3.26 4.35
CA ALA A 98 5.04 -4.02 3.74
C ALA A 98 3.69 -3.42 4.14
N LEU A 99 2.65 -3.69 3.35
CA LEU A 99 1.27 -3.34 3.69
C LEU A 99 0.54 -4.61 4.11
N LYS A 100 0.09 -4.70 5.37
CA LYS A 100 -0.86 -5.74 5.77
C LYS A 100 -2.25 -5.34 5.33
N ALA A 101 -2.73 -5.98 4.28
CA ALA A 101 -3.98 -5.62 3.65
C ALA A 101 -5.17 -6.18 4.44
N ARG A 102 -6.14 -5.30 4.69
CA ARG A 102 -7.48 -5.66 5.19
C ARG A 102 -8.53 -5.62 4.08
N ILE A 103 -8.23 -4.97 2.96
CA ILE A 103 -9.04 -5.00 1.73
C ILE A 103 -8.10 -5.14 0.53
N GLY A 104 -8.42 -6.03 -0.40
CA GLY A 104 -7.82 -6.11 -1.73
C GLY A 104 -8.92 -6.24 -2.79
N ARG A 105 -8.85 -5.44 -3.86
CA ARG A 105 -9.83 -5.49 -4.96
C ARG A 105 -9.15 -5.39 -6.31
N CYS A 106 -9.53 -6.29 -7.22
CA CYS A 106 -9.18 -6.15 -8.63
C CYS A 106 -9.91 -4.92 -9.19
N VAL A 107 -9.15 -4.05 -9.84
CA VAL A 107 -9.63 -2.81 -10.44
C VAL A 107 -9.16 -2.71 -11.90
N ASP A 108 -9.07 -3.87 -12.56
CA ASP A 108 -8.81 -3.96 -13.99
C ASP A 108 -9.86 -3.12 -14.77
N GLY A 109 -9.37 -2.37 -15.77
CA GLY A 109 -10.20 -1.45 -16.55
C GLY A 109 -10.35 -0.05 -15.93
N MET A 110 -9.79 0.21 -14.74
CA MET A 110 -9.73 1.57 -14.21
C MET A 110 -8.76 2.44 -15.01
N ASP A 111 -9.20 3.64 -15.36
CA ASP A 111 -8.34 4.67 -15.93
C ASP A 111 -7.41 5.23 -14.85
N LEU A 112 -6.15 4.78 -14.89
CA LEU A 112 -5.12 5.23 -13.95
C LEU A 112 -4.79 6.72 -14.12
N GLY A 113 -4.86 7.27 -15.33
CA GLY A 113 -4.60 8.69 -15.57
C GLY A 113 -5.62 9.56 -14.85
N LEU A 114 -6.91 9.29 -15.09
CA LEU A 114 -8.00 10.01 -14.44
C LEU A 114 -8.00 9.81 -12.92
N TYR A 115 -7.67 8.61 -12.43
CA TYR A 115 -7.54 8.35 -11.00
C TYR A 115 -6.45 9.24 -10.36
N MET A 116 -5.28 9.35 -10.99
CA MET A 116 -4.17 10.18 -10.48
C MET A 116 -4.52 11.67 -10.53
N GLU A 117 -5.20 12.13 -11.59
CA GLU A 117 -5.71 13.51 -11.66
C GLU A 117 -6.70 13.81 -10.54
N ALA A 118 -7.67 12.93 -10.30
CA ALA A 118 -8.64 13.08 -9.22
C ALA A 118 -7.96 13.11 -7.84
N LEU A 119 -6.93 12.28 -7.62
CA LEU A 119 -6.14 12.30 -6.40
C LEU A 119 -5.42 13.64 -6.20
N MET A 120 -4.82 14.20 -7.26
CA MET A 120 -4.17 15.51 -7.19
C MET A 120 -5.17 16.63 -6.85
N GLN A 121 -6.36 16.63 -7.47
CA GLN A 121 -7.39 17.63 -7.16
C GLN A 121 -7.88 17.51 -5.71
N ARG A 122 -8.09 16.29 -5.22
CA ARG A 122 -8.45 16.05 -3.81
C ARG A 122 -7.40 16.61 -2.86
N ARG A 123 -6.12 16.40 -3.12
CA ARG A 123 -5.02 16.91 -2.28
C ARG A 123 -4.99 18.44 -2.27
N LYS A 124 -5.12 19.08 -3.44
CA LYS A 124 -5.20 20.55 -3.56
C LYS A 124 -6.34 21.14 -2.73
N TYR A 125 -7.51 20.52 -2.82
CA TYR A 125 -8.68 20.94 -2.04
C TYR A 125 -8.44 20.85 -0.53
N LEU A 126 -7.93 19.71 -0.05
CA LEU A 126 -7.67 19.50 1.38
C LEU A 126 -6.57 20.42 1.94
N GLN A 127 -5.58 20.80 1.11
CA GLN A 127 -4.56 21.78 1.49
C GLN A 127 -5.14 23.18 1.62
N ALA A 128 -5.95 23.61 0.65
CA ALA A 128 -6.58 24.94 0.68
C ALA A 128 -7.57 25.11 1.86
N ASP A 129 -8.29 24.05 2.23
CA ASP A 129 -9.19 24.06 3.39
C ASP A 129 -8.41 24.23 4.72
N HIS A 130 -7.26 23.56 4.85
CA HIS A 130 -6.38 23.71 6.01
C HIS A 130 -5.77 25.12 6.13
N GLU A 131 -5.49 25.79 5.00
CA GLU A 131 -5.01 27.18 4.99
C GLU A 131 -6.11 28.20 5.38
N LEU A 132 -7.38 27.87 5.18
CA LEU A 132 -8.52 28.74 5.47
C LEU A 132 -9.06 28.58 6.91
N MET A 133 -8.79 27.44 7.57
CA MET A 133 -9.15 27.18 8.97
C MET A 133 -8.03 26.42 9.71
N PRO A 134 -6.97 27.10 10.17
CA PRO A 134 -6.00 26.49 11.06
C PRO A 134 -6.67 26.17 12.40
N GLU A 135 -6.47 24.96 12.92
CA GLU A 135 -6.95 24.52 14.25
C GLU A 135 -6.39 25.36 15.40
#